data_AF-A0A1F7PBX2-F1
#
_entry.id   AF-A0A1F7PBX2-F1
#
_cell.length_a   1.000
_cell.length_b   1.000
_cell.length_c   1.000
_cell.angle_alpha   90.00
_cell.angle_beta   90.00
_cell.angle_gamma   90.00
#
_symmetry.space_group_name_H-M   'P 1'
#
loop_
_entity.id
_entity.type
_entity.pdbx_description
1 polymer ?
#
loop_
_entity_poly.entity_id
_entity_poly.type
_entity_poly.pdbx_seq_one_letter_code
_entity_poly.pdbx_strand_id
1 'polypeptide(L)'
;MLAALSVACSPSTPPPPTVQVSCVPEASPLRQRCTVTLRDRRAGLPIERATVTLAADMPAMPLAHSVRPAAATAGTAPGTYHGTLELEMTGRWVITVRIAGPVYDQVTHTIDVEHR
;
A
#
# COMPACT_ATOMS: atom_id res chain seq x y z
N MET A 1 -50.29 8.41 -26.37
CA MET A 1 -48.99 7.72 -26.24
C MET A 1 -48.37 8.13 -24.92
N LEU A 2 -48.22 7.20 -23.96
CA LEU A 2 -47.43 7.45 -22.75
C LEU A 2 -45.97 7.05 -23.04
N ALA A 3 -45.04 7.99 -22.91
CA ALA A 3 -43.61 7.71 -22.98
C ALA A 3 -43.13 7.28 -21.60
N ALA A 4 -42.67 6.03 -21.47
CA ALA A 4 -42.01 5.54 -20.26
C ALA A 4 -40.55 6.02 -20.26
N LEU A 5 -40.19 6.88 -19.29
CA LEU A 5 -38.81 7.29 -19.06
C LEU A 5 -38.08 6.17 -18.30
N SER A 6 -37.15 5.50 -18.99
CA SER A 6 -36.26 4.52 -18.37
C SER A 6 -35.11 5.25 -17.66
N VAL A 7 -35.12 5.28 -16.33
CA VAL A 7 -33.98 5.76 -15.54
C VAL A 7 -32.90 4.67 -15.57
N ALA A 8 -31.84 4.91 -16.35
CA ALA A 8 -30.64 4.07 -16.30
C ALA A 8 -29.82 4.45 -15.05
N CYS A 9 -29.87 3.61 -14.02
CA CYS A 9 -28.98 3.73 -12.87
C CYS A 9 -27.63 3.12 -13.24
N SER A 10 -26.63 3.95 -13.57
CA SER A 10 -25.27 3.46 -13.84
C SER A 10 -24.63 2.98 -12.52
N PRO A 11 -23.99 1.80 -12.50
CA PRO A 11 -23.23 1.38 -11.33
C PRO A 11 -22.05 2.34 -11.14
N SER A 12 -22.03 3.08 -10.04
CA SER A 12 -20.86 3.87 -9.66
C SER A 12 -19.89 3.00 -8.86
N THR A 13 -18.76 2.63 -9.45
CA THR A 13 -17.67 2.03 -8.67
C THR A 13 -17.18 3.04 -7.64
N PRO A 14 -17.03 2.66 -6.36
CA PRO A 14 -16.42 3.52 -5.36
C PRO A 14 -15.02 3.95 -5.83
N PRO A 15 -14.63 5.22 -5.60
CA PRO A 15 -13.27 5.63 -5.92
C PRO A 15 -12.26 4.84 -5.08
N PRO A 16 -11.03 4.61 -5.58
CA PRO A 16 -9.99 3.95 -4.81
C PRO A 16 -9.65 4.77 -3.55
N PRO A 17 -9.18 4.10 -2.49
CA PRO A 17 -8.77 4.80 -1.27
C PRO A 17 -7.60 5.74 -1.55
N THR A 18 -7.37 6.67 -0.62
CA THR A 18 -6.12 7.41 -0.57
C THR A 18 -5.11 6.57 0.21
N VAL A 19 -3.97 6.30 -0.41
CA VAL A 19 -2.88 5.51 0.18
C VAL A 19 -1.62 6.36 0.22
N GLN A 20 -1.06 6.55 1.42
CA GLN A 20 0.27 7.11 1.59
C GLN A 20 1.21 6.06 2.15
N VAL A 21 2.41 5.98 1.57
CA VAL A 21 3.45 5.05 1.99
C VAL A 21 4.70 5.85 2.31
N SER A 22 5.30 5.56 3.46
CA SER A 22 6.61 6.09 3.85
C SER A 22 7.42 4.96 4.46
N CYS A 23 8.66 4.80 4.04
CA CYS A 23 9.57 3.81 4.61
C CYS A 23 10.83 4.50 5.10
N VAL A 24 11.24 4.16 6.32
CA VAL A 24 12.43 4.74 6.96
C VAL A 24 13.35 3.61 7.44
N PRO A 25 14.68 3.79 7.32
CA PRO A 25 15.63 2.85 7.92
C PRO A 25 15.46 2.73 9.44
N GLU A 26 15.65 1.52 9.96
CA GLU A 26 15.71 1.25 11.40
C GLU A 26 17.17 1.11 11.86
N ALA A 27 17.51 0.03 12.57
CA ALA A 27 18.86 -0.24 13.06
C ALA A 27 19.89 -0.49 11.94
N SER A 28 19.43 -0.81 10.73
CA SER A 28 20.26 -1.01 9.54
C SER A 28 19.60 -0.32 8.34
N PRO A 29 20.39 0.21 7.38
CA PRO A 29 19.85 0.72 6.11
C PRO A 29 19.03 -0.31 5.34
N LEU A 30 19.30 -1.61 5.52
CA LEU A 30 18.56 -2.67 4.83
C LEU A 30 17.26 -3.06 5.54
N ARG A 31 17.05 -2.62 6.78
CA ARG A 31 15.82 -2.87 7.53
C ARG A 31 14.92 -1.65 7.47
N GLN A 32 13.87 -1.73 6.66
CA GLN A 32 12.96 -0.63 6.38
C GLN A 32 11.66 -0.80 7.17
N ARG A 33 11.35 0.18 8.04
CA ARG A 33 10.02 0.29 8.64
C ARG A 33 9.13 1.12 7.74
N CYS A 34 8.15 0.47 7.15
CA CYS A 34 7.15 1.10 6.31
C CYS A 34 5.88 1.40 7.11
N THR A 35 5.35 2.61 6.92
CA THR A 35 4.05 3.05 7.41
C THR A 35 3.14 3.31 6.22
N VAL A 36 1.98 2.64 6.22
CA VAL A 36 0.92 2.83 5.24
C VAL A 36 -0.24 3.53 5.94
N THR A 37 -0.68 4.66 5.39
CA THR A 37 -1.87 5.38 5.85
C THR A 37 -2.98 5.21 4.83
N LEU A 38 -4.14 4.74 5.27
CA LEU A 38 -5.32 4.50 4.44
C LEU A 38 -6.47 5.43 4.83
N ARG A 39 -7.02 6.13 3.83
CA ARG A 39 -8.21 6.98 4.01
C ARG A 39 -9.23 6.78 2.90
N ASP A 40 -10.51 6.83 3.26
CA ASP A 40 -11.59 6.93 2.29
C ASP A 40 -11.42 8.22 1.49
N ARG A 41 -11.51 8.13 0.16
CA ARG A 41 -11.23 9.28 -0.71
C ARG A 41 -12.32 10.35 -0.66
N ARG A 42 -13.57 9.99 -0.36
CA ARG A 42 -14.69 10.93 -0.35
C ARG A 42 -14.83 11.62 0.99
N ALA A 43 -14.83 10.84 2.07
CA ALA A 43 -15.06 11.32 3.44
C ALA A 43 -13.76 11.70 4.15
N GLY A 44 -12.60 11.27 3.65
CA GLY A 44 -11.30 11.48 4.30
C GLY A 44 -11.10 10.68 5.59
N LEU A 45 -12.04 9.79 5.92
CA LEU A 45 -12.04 9.00 7.14
C LEU A 45 -10.97 7.89 7.09
N PRO A 46 -10.35 7.53 8.22
CA PRO A 46 -9.38 6.44 8.27
C PRO A 46 -10.05 5.10 7.92
N ILE A 47 -9.34 4.25 7.17
CA ILE A 47 -9.80 2.90 6.85
C ILE A 47 -9.13 1.91 7.79
N GLU A 48 -9.91 1.39 8.72
CA GLU A 48 -9.48 0.39 9.71
C GLU A 48 -9.81 -1.03 9.28
N ARG A 49 -9.22 -2.03 9.96
CA ARG A 49 -9.45 -3.47 9.72
C ARG A 49 -9.11 -3.93 8.29
N ALA A 50 -8.29 -3.19 7.57
CA ALA A 50 -7.72 -3.65 6.32
C ALA A 50 -6.59 -4.66 6.60
N THR A 51 -6.47 -5.65 5.72
CA THR A 51 -5.26 -6.46 5.63
C THR A 51 -4.29 -5.74 4.70
N VAL A 52 -3.11 -5.40 5.21
CA VAL A 52 -2.06 -4.72 4.43
C VAL A 52 -0.86 -5.66 4.34
N THR A 53 -0.38 -5.89 3.12
CA THR A 53 0.79 -6.73 2.85
C THR A 53 1.80 -5.95 2.03
N LEU A 54 3.07 -6.01 2.44
CA LEU A 54 4.19 -5.35 1.80
C LEU A 54 5.06 -6.40 1.10
N ALA A 55 5.41 -6.19 -0.16
CA ALA A 55 6.46 -6.93 -0.84
C ALA A 55 7.44 -5.93 -1.46
N ALA A 56 8.64 -6.36 -1.82
CA ALA A 56 9.58 -5.48 -2.52
C ALA A 56 10.38 -6.23 -3.57
N ASP A 57 10.67 -5.57 -4.67
CA ASP A 57 11.48 -6.09 -5.76
C ASP A 57 12.51 -5.05 -6.17
N MET A 58 13.72 -5.50 -6.51
CA MET A 58 14.75 -4.64 -7.10
C MET A 58 14.56 -4.60 -8.63
N PRO A 59 14.18 -3.44 -9.24
CA PRO A 59 13.86 -3.40 -10.67
C PRO A 59 15.05 -3.66 -11.59
N ALA A 60 16.28 -3.40 -11.12
CA ALA A 60 17.50 -3.61 -11.89
C ALA A 60 17.80 -5.11 -12.11
N MET A 61 17.30 -5.97 -11.22
CA MET A 61 17.45 -7.43 -11.30
C MET A 61 16.12 -8.09 -10.93
N PRO A 62 15.10 -8.01 -11.81
CA PRO A 62 13.76 -8.49 -11.52
C PRO A 62 13.77 -9.98 -11.15
N LEU A 63 12.98 -10.36 -10.15
CA LEU A 63 12.81 -11.74 -9.65
C LEU A 63 14.06 -12.39 -9.02
N ALA A 64 15.26 -11.84 -9.24
CA ALA A 64 16.47 -12.31 -8.59
C ALA A 64 16.58 -11.78 -7.15
N HIS A 65 16.08 -10.57 -6.92
CA HIS A 65 16.09 -9.89 -5.61
C HIS A 65 14.69 -9.41 -5.27
N SER A 66 13.97 -10.26 -4.53
CA SER A 66 12.58 -10.03 -4.14
C SER A 66 12.38 -10.41 -2.67
N VAL A 67 11.79 -9.51 -1.90
CA VAL A 67 11.41 -9.75 -0.52
C VAL A 67 10.06 -10.43 -0.49
N ARG A 68 9.97 -11.54 0.27
CA ARG A 68 8.69 -12.24 0.48
C ARG A 68 7.66 -11.28 1.08
N PRO A 69 6.38 -11.42 0.70
CA PRO A 69 5.32 -10.60 1.27
C PRO A 69 5.28 -10.67 2.80
N ALA A 70 5.38 -9.52 3.47
CA ALA A 70 5.29 -9.35 4.90
C ALA A 70 3.94 -8.69 5.27
N ALA A 71 3.24 -9.24 6.26
CA ALA A 71 2.03 -8.64 6.78
C ALA A 71 2.37 -7.39 7.61
N ALA A 72 1.65 -6.31 7.39
CA ALA A 72 1.69 -5.13 8.26
C ALA A 72 0.66 -5.28 9.39
N THR A 73 0.98 -4.74 10.55
CA THR A 73 0.12 -4.70 11.73
C THR A 73 -0.52 -3.32 11.87
N ALA A 74 -1.72 -3.25 12.46
CA ALA A 74 -2.36 -1.97 12.73
C ALA A 74 -1.47 -1.12 13.65
N GLY A 75 -1.30 0.16 13.30
CA GLY A 75 -0.61 1.14 14.13
C GLY A 75 -1.49 1.72 15.22
N THR A 76 -0.91 2.62 16.02
CA THR A 76 -1.63 3.29 17.11
C THR A 76 -2.58 4.39 16.61
N ALA A 77 -2.30 4.96 15.44
CA ALA A 77 -3.16 5.96 14.82
C ALA A 77 -4.21 5.27 13.91
N PRO A 78 -5.48 5.71 13.93
CA PRO A 78 -6.51 5.13 13.07
C PRO A 78 -6.13 5.15 11.59
N GLY A 79 -6.31 4.02 10.91
CA GLY A 79 -5.99 3.86 9.50
C GLY A 79 -4.50 3.77 9.17
N THR A 80 -3.61 3.64 10.16
CA THR A 80 -2.19 3.37 9.91
C THR A 80 -1.85 1.90 10.08
N TYR A 81 -0.89 1.43 9.28
CA TYR A 81 -0.38 0.06 9.31
C TYR A 81 1.14 0.10 9.22
N HIS A 82 1.82 -0.68 10.06
CA HIS A 82 3.28 -0.77 10.11
C HIS A 82 3.74 -2.15 9.67
N GLY A 83 4.70 -2.20 8.76
CA GLY A 83 5.39 -3.45 8.40
C GLY A 83 6.88 -3.21 8.26
N THR A 84 7.65 -4.27 8.40
CA THR A 84 9.10 -4.22 8.19
C THR A 84 9.45 -5.06 6.97
N LEU A 85 10.33 -4.50 6.14
CA LEU A 85 10.98 -5.21 5.04
C LEU A 85 12.47 -5.33 5.35
N GLU A 86 13.00 -6.54 5.19
CA GLU A 86 14.43 -6.82 5.23
C GLU A 86 14.91 -6.95 3.79
N LEU A 87 15.59 -5.91 3.32
CA LEU A 87 16.11 -5.84 1.96
C LEU A 87 17.46 -6.57 1.89
N GLU A 88 17.75 -7.15 0.74
CA GLU A 88 18.94 -8.01 0.58
C GLU A 88 20.22 -7.19 0.34
N MET A 89 20.08 -5.98 -0.20
CA MET A 89 21.21 -5.13 -0.60
C MET A 89 20.77 -3.68 -0.81
N THR A 90 21.77 -2.78 -0.85
CA THR A 90 21.56 -1.37 -1.21
C THR A 90 21.20 -1.22 -2.68
N GLY A 91 20.46 -0.16 -3.00
CA GLY A 91 19.99 0.14 -4.34
C GLY A 91 18.54 0.63 -4.35
N ARG A 92 17.97 0.70 -5.55
CA ARG A 92 16.58 1.09 -5.74
C ARG A 92 15.65 -0.11 -5.58
N TRP A 93 14.62 0.05 -4.75
CA TRP A 93 13.61 -0.96 -4.51
C TRP A 93 12.21 -0.42 -4.79
N VAL A 94 11.36 -1.24 -5.38
CA VAL A 94 9.93 -0.96 -5.55
C VAL A 94 9.16 -1.78 -4.53
N ILE A 95 8.48 -1.08 -3.64
CA ILE A 95 7.64 -1.67 -2.61
C ILE A 95 6.21 -1.77 -3.14
N THR A 96 5.69 -2.98 -3.22
CA THR A 96 4.29 -3.24 -3.55
C THR A 96 3.48 -3.36 -2.27
N VAL A 97 2.47 -2.51 -2.13
CA VAL A 97 1.51 -2.53 -1.02
C VAL A 97 0.19 -3.08 -1.53
N ARG A 98 -0.23 -4.23 -1.00
CA ARG A 98 -1.54 -4.83 -1.27
C ARG A 98 -2.49 -4.58 -0.10
N ILE A 99 -3.70 -4.16 -0.42
CA ILE A 99 -4.75 -3.83 0.56
C ILE A 99 -5.96 -4.72 0.26
N ALA A 100 -6.50 -5.34 1.30
CA ALA A 100 -7.70 -6.17 1.22
C ALA A 100 -8.60 -5.98 2.44
N GLY A 101 -9.87 -6.38 2.33
CA GLY A 101 -10.86 -6.28 3.41
C GLY A 101 -11.97 -5.29 3.06
N PRO A 102 -12.14 -4.18 3.82
CA PRO A 102 -13.21 -3.20 3.56
C PRO A 102 -13.02 -2.45 2.24
N VAL A 103 -11.79 -2.39 1.75
CA VAL A 103 -11.43 -1.92 0.41
C VAL A 103 -10.36 -2.84 -0.19
N TYR A 104 -10.25 -2.83 -1.51
CA TYR A 104 -9.23 -3.56 -2.26
C TYR A 104 -8.46 -2.57 -3.13
N ASP A 105 -7.14 -2.57 -3.00
CA ASP A 105 -6.26 -1.73 -3.81
C ASP A 105 -4.83 -2.30 -3.83
N GLN A 106 -4.04 -1.87 -4.81
CA GLN A 106 -2.61 -2.17 -4.88
C GLN A 106 -1.86 -0.94 -5.38
N VAL A 107 -0.87 -0.48 -4.60
CA VAL A 107 -0.01 0.65 -4.97
C VAL A 107 1.46 0.29 -4.88
N THR A 108 2.29 1.04 -5.58
CA THR A 108 3.75 0.90 -5.54
C THR A 108 4.42 2.15 -4.97
N HIS A 109 5.45 1.98 -4.16
CA HIS A 109 6.27 3.05 -3.61
C HIS A 109 7.76 2.74 -3.84
N THR A 110 8.51 3.67 -4.43
CA THR A 110 9.94 3.46 -4.71
C THR A 110 10.79 4.10 -3.63
N ILE A 111 11.83 3.40 -3.19
CA ILE A 111 12.85 3.91 -2.27
C ILE A 111 14.25 3.66 -2.84
N ASP A 112 15.19 4.52 -2.47
CA ASP A 112 16.62 4.32 -2.70
C ASP A 112 17.29 4.06 -1.35
N VAL A 113 18.06 2.97 -1.25
CA VAL A 113 18.71 2.52 -0.03
C VAL A 113 20.21 2.56 -0.20
N GLU A 114 20.90 3.32 0.65
CA GLU A 114 22.33 3.59 0.57
C GLU A 114 23.07 3.08 1.81
N HIS A 115 24.37 2.80 1.66
CA HIS A 115 25.26 2.58 2.80
C HIS A 115 25.52 3.93 3.46
N ARG A 116 25.02 4.12 4.68
CA ARG A 116 25.37 5.29 5.50
C ARG A 116 26.65 5.04 6.28
#